data_AF-A0A6J4P5P6-F1
#
_entry.id   AF-A0A6J4P5P6-F1
#
_cell.length_a   1.000
_cell.length_b   1.000
_cell.length_c   1.000
_cell.angle_alpha   90.00
_cell.angle_beta   90.00
_cell.angle_gamma   90.00
#
_symmetry.space_group_name_H-M   'P 1'
#
loop_
_entity.id
_entity.type
_entity.pdbx_description
1 polymer ?
#
loop_
_entity_poly.entity_id
_entity_poly.type
_entity_poly.pdbx_seq_one_letter_code
_entity_poly.pdbx_strand_id
1 'polypeptide(L)'
;EVFARVVGAEGLSVALLAPQPTALRRRVVRSAALSAGAPSSELFHEHVLAVDALLTDWRGQKWIDLPGHLRAVRRGDLVTFEPATPPA
;
A
#
# COMPACT_ATOMS: atom_id res chain seq x y z
N GLU A 1 19.23 -0.16 -2.24
CA GLU A 1 19.32 -1.37 -3.08
C GLU A 1 18.16 -2.35 -2.92
N VAL A 2 17.79 -2.78 -1.70
CA VAL A 2 16.65 -3.71 -1.49
C VAL A 2 15.27 -3.03 -1.52
N PHE A 3 15.12 -1.85 -0.87
CA PHE A 3 13.83 -1.14 -0.80
C PHE A 3 13.29 -0.72 -2.18
N ALA A 4 14.17 -0.27 -3.09
CA ALA A 4 13.79 0.13 -4.45
C ALA A 4 13.36 -1.03 -5.36
N ARG A 5 13.72 -2.28 -5.01
CA ARG A 5 13.26 -3.48 -5.72
C ARG A 5 11.87 -3.94 -5.26
N VAL A 6 11.49 -3.58 -4.03
CA VAL A 6 10.22 -3.94 -3.39
C VAL A 6 9.15 -2.86 -3.59
N VAL A 7 9.60 -1.60 -3.62
CA VAL A 7 8.84 -0.40 -3.96
C VAL A 7 9.33 0.06 -5.34
N GLY A 8 8.73 -0.49 -6.39
CA GLY A 8 9.04 -0.10 -7.77
C GLY A 8 8.27 1.15 -8.18
N ALA A 9 8.60 1.73 -9.34
CA ALA A 9 7.82 2.80 -9.96
C ALA A 9 6.34 2.42 -10.16
N GLU A 10 6.06 1.12 -10.26
CA GLU A 10 4.74 0.56 -10.53
C GLU A 10 3.97 0.15 -9.24
N GLY A 11 4.55 0.34 -8.05
CA GLY A 11 3.92 0.01 -6.77
C GLY A 11 4.64 -1.07 -5.96
N LEU A 12 3.95 -1.62 -4.97
CA LEU A 12 4.45 -2.62 -4.04
C LEU A 12 4.26 -4.03 -4.60
N SER A 13 5.34 -4.80 -4.74
CA SER A 13 5.26 -6.19 -5.20
C SER A 13 4.68 -7.10 -4.12
N VAL A 14 3.54 -7.74 -4.42
CA VAL A 14 2.90 -8.73 -3.54
C VAL A 14 3.82 -9.93 -3.32
N ALA A 15 4.40 -10.48 -4.40
CA ALA A 15 5.25 -11.67 -4.32
C ALA A 15 6.50 -11.46 -3.45
N LEU A 16 7.09 -10.26 -3.48
CA LEU A 16 8.27 -9.96 -2.67
C LEU A 16 7.92 -9.64 -1.21
N LEU A 17 6.75 -9.02 -0.97
CA LEU A 17 6.34 -8.58 0.36
C LEU A 17 5.60 -9.63 1.17
N ALA A 18 4.64 -10.36 0.58
CA ALA A 18 3.81 -11.33 1.28
C ALA A 18 4.60 -12.35 2.14
N PRO A 19 5.74 -12.92 1.70
CA PRO A 19 6.50 -13.87 2.51
C PRO A 19 7.34 -13.21 3.63
N GLN A 20 7.42 -11.87 3.67
CA GLN A 20 8.22 -11.17 4.67
C GLN A 20 7.52 -11.18 6.03
N PRO A 21 8.28 -11.07 7.14
CA PRO A 21 7.72 -10.83 8.46
C PRO A 21 6.76 -9.63 8.48
N THR A 22 5.65 -9.79 9.20
CA THR A 22 4.59 -8.77 9.33
C THR A 22 5.13 -7.38 9.69
N ALA A 23 6.13 -7.31 10.58
CA ALA A 23 6.75 -6.04 10.97
C ALA A 23 7.45 -5.34 9.79
N LEU A 24 8.09 -6.08 8.89
CA LEU A 24 8.76 -5.51 7.71
C LEU A 24 7.74 -5.07 6.68
N ARG A 25 6.72 -5.88 6.37
CA ARG A 25 5.66 -5.51 5.43
C ARG A 25 4.98 -4.21 5.84
N ARG A 26 4.54 -4.12 7.10
CA ARG A 26 3.85 -2.92 7.63
C ARG A 26 4.74 -1.68 7.61
N ARG A 27 6.05 -1.82 7.86
CA ARG A 27 7.01 -0.71 7.70
C ARG A 27 7.09 -0.24 6.26
N VAL A 28 7.21 -1.15 5.30
CA VAL A 28 7.25 -0.81 3.86
C VAL A 28 5.95 -0.16 3.41
N VAL A 29 4.80 -0.74 3.78
CA VAL A 29 3.46 -0.19 3.48
C VAL A 29 3.33 1.23 4.00
N ARG A 30 3.69 1.48 5.27
CA ARG A 30 3.64 2.82 5.84
C ARG A 30 4.53 3.80 5.10
N SER A 31 5.78 3.43 4.83
CA SER A 31 6.72 4.30 4.10
C SER A 31 6.23 4.60 2.68
N ALA A 32 5.62 3.64 1.99
CA ALA A 32 5.08 3.82 0.66
C ALA A 32 3.85 4.74 0.64
N ALA A 33 2.93 4.58 1.60
CA ALA A 33 1.77 5.47 1.74
C ALA A 33 2.20 6.93 2.01
N LEU A 34 3.20 7.13 2.88
CA LEU A 34 3.77 8.47 3.12
C LEU A 34 4.44 9.04 1.86
N SER A 35 5.19 8.21 1.14
CA SER A 35 5.83 8.62 -0.11
C SER A 35 4.83 8.95 -1.22
N ALA A 36 3.65 8.31 -1.20
CA ALA A 36 2.54 8.60 -2.10
C ALA A 36 1.78 9.89 -1.73
N GLY A 37 2.08 10.50 -0.58
CA GLY A 37 1.50 11.78 -0.15
C GLY A 37 0.49 11.69 0.99
N ALA A 38 0.32 10.53 1.63
CA ALA A 38 -0.57 10.43 2.78
C ALA A 38 -0.04 11.31 3.95
N PRO A 39 -0.88 12.16 4.55
CA PRO A 39 -0.48 13.01 5.68
C PRO A 39 -0.09 12.15 6.89
N SER A 40 1.12 12.35 7.40
CA SER A 40 1.67 11.54 8.50
C SER A 40 0.88 11.67 9.81
N SER A 41 0.19 12.79 10.01
CA SER A 41 -0.68 13.08 11.15
C SER A 41 -1.99 12.28 11.15
N GLU A 42 -2.43 11.79 10.00
CA GLU A 42 -3.71 11.10 9.83
C GLU A 42 -3.53 9.64 9.38
N LEU A 43 -2.33 9.26 8.95
CA LEU A 43 -1.99 7.89 8.58
C LEU A 43 -1.85 6.99 9.82
N PHE A 44 -2.98 6.56 10.35
CA PHE A 44 -3.08 5.66 11.50
C PHE A 44 -2.74 4.20 11.19
N HIS A 45 -2.64 3.40 12.26
CA HIS A 45 -2.28 1.99 12.19
C HIS A 45 -3.30 1.18 11.38
N GLU A 46 -4.60 1.46 11.52
CA GLU A 46 -5.64 0.75 10.79
C GLU A 46 -5.49 0.86 9.27
N HIS A 47 -5.04 2.01 8.75
CA HIS A 47 -4.77 2.19 7.33
C HIS A 47 -3.65 1.27 6.86
N VAL A 48 -2.57 1.17 7.63
CA VAL A 48 -1.44 0.28 7.33
C VAL A 48 -1.86 -1.18 7.37
N LEU A 49 -2.70 -1.58 8.33
CA LEU A 49 -3.25 -2.94 8.40
C LEU A 49 -4.15 -3.26 7.21
N ALA A 50 -5.02 -2.33 6.82
CA ALA A 50 -5.92 -2.49 5.70
C ALA A 50 -5.16 -2.66 4.38
N VAL A 51 -4.07 -1.90 4.18
CA VAL A 51 -3.21 -2.06 2.99
C VAL A 51 -2.36 -3.33 3.06
N ASP A 52 -1.86 -3.75 4.23
CA ASP A 52 -1.17 -5.04 4.41
C ASP A 52 -2.11 -6.22 4.04
N ALA A 53 -3.41 -6.10 4.31
CA ALA A 53 -4.40 -7.10 3.91
C ALA A 53 -4.54 -7.24 2.39
N LEU A 54 -4.30 -6.18 1.60
CA LEU A 54 -4.22 -6.32 0.14
C LEU A 54 -3.06 -7.22 -0.30
N LEU A 55 -1.96 -7.25 0.46
CA LEU A 55 -0.80 -8.09 0.18
C LEU A 55 -1.05 -9.56 0.57
N THR A 56 -1.63 -9.81 1.76
CA THR A 56 -1.65 -11.15 2.36
C THR A 56 -3.03 -11.79 2.50
N ASP A 57 -4.12 -11.02 2.47
CA ASP A 57 -5.49 -11.51 2.68
C ASP A 57 -6.43 -11.08 1.55
N TRP A 58 -5.93 -11.17 0.32
CA TRP A 58 -6.69 -10.77 -0.85
C TRP A 58 -7.80 -11.76 -1.19
N ARG A 59 -9.02 -11.25 -1.30
CA ARG A 59 -10.22 -12.02 -1.64
C ARG A 59 -11.14 -11.29 -2.63
N GLY A 60 -10.59 -10.30 -3.35
CA GLY A 60 -11.34 -9.42 -4.25
C GLY A 60 -11.77 -8.09 -3.63
N GLN A 61 -11.01 -7.56 -2.66
CA GLN A 61 -11.28 -6.23 -2.10
C GLN A 61 -11.19 -5.15 -3.20
N LYS A 62 -11.99 -4.09 -3.12
CA LYS A 62 -12.02 -3.08 -4.19
C LYS A 62 -10.81 -2.14 -4.14
N TRP A 63 -10.64 -1.45 -3.01
CA TRP A 63 -9.52 -0.59 -2.65
C TRP A 63 -9.59 -0.27 -1.15
N ILE A 64 -8.55 0.35 -0.62
CA ILE A 64 -8.51 0.91 0.74
C ILE A 64 -8.38 2.43 0.62
N ASP A 65 -9.34 3.17 1.16
CA ASP A 65 -9.24 4.62 1.24
C ASP A 65 -8.19 5.03 2.29
N LEU A 66 -7.40 6.03 1.95
CA LEU A 66 -6.33 6.56 2.76
C LEU A 66 -6.51 8.07 2.96
N PRO A 67 -5.97 8.63 4.05
CA PRO A 67 -5.93 10.07 4.24
C PRO A 67 -5.23 10.80 3.09
N GLY A 68 -5.58 12.07 2.89
CA GLY A 68 -4.99 12.89 1.81
C GLY A 68 -5.55 12.62 0.42
N HIS A 69 -6.80 12.16 0.32
CA HIS A 69 -7.46 11.84 -0.96
C HIS A 69 -6.72 10.76 -1.77
N LEU A 70 -6.15 9.78 -1.09
CA LEU A 70 -5.47 8.64 -1.69
C LEU A 70 -6.29 7.37 -1.51
N ARG A 71 -6.03 6.39 -2.37
CA ARG A 71 -6.46 5.01 -2.15
C ARG A 71 -5.37 4.04 -2.55
N ALA A 72 -5.30 2.91 -1.85
CA ALA A 72 -4.48 1.77 -2.23
C ALA A 72 -5.33 0.74 -2.97
N VAL A 73 -4.83 0.28 -4.12
CA VAL A 73 -5.52 -0.68 -5.00
C VAL A 73 -4.58 -1.83 -5.30
N ARG A 74 -5.07 -3.06 -5.24
CA ARG A 74 -4.34 -4.22 -5.78
C ARG A 74 -4.75 -4.49 -7.22
N ARG A 75 -3.77 -4.56 -8.12
CA ARG A 75 -3.93 -4.92 -9.52
C ARG A 75 -3.00 -6.10 -9.83
N GLY A 76 -3.56 -7.31 -9.83
CA GLY A 76 -2.75 -8.54 -9.95
C GLY A 76 -1.76 -8.68 -8.80
N ASP A 77 -0.48 -8.56 -9.10
CA ASP A 77 0.64 -8.73 -8.15
C ASP A 77 1.25 -7.42 -7.65
N LEU A 78 0.61 -6.29 -7.94
CA LEU A 78 1.04 -4.97 -7.50
C LEU A 78 -0.02 -4.29 -6.63
N VAL A 79 0.41 -3.65 -5.54
CA VAL A 79 -0.40 -2.70 -4.78
C VAL A 79 0.09 -1.29 -5.08
N THR A 80 -0.78 -0.47 -5.66
CA THR A 80 -0.52 0.91 -6.08
C THR A 80 -1.24 1.90 -5.19
N PHE A 81 -0.67 3.09 -5.03
CA PHE A 81 -1.30 4.24 -4.39
C PHE A 81 -1.67 5.26 -5.46
N GLU A 82 -2.91 5.70 -5.47
CA GLU A 82 -3.42 6.62 -6.49
C GLU A 82 -4.40 7.63 -5.88
N PRO A 83 -4.61 8.79 -6.52
CA PRO A 83 -5.66 9.72 -6.10
C PRO A 83 -7.03 9.02 -6.08
N ALA A 84 -7.78 9.23 -5.00
CA ALA A 84 -9.13 8.71 -4.83
C ALA A 84 -10.17 9.44 -5.70
N THR A 85 -9.79 10.57 -6.30
CA THR A 85 -10.64 11.33 -7.22
C THR A 85 -11.07 10.45 -8.40
N PRO A 86 -12.39 10.26 -8.64
CA PRO A 86 -12.83 9.62 -9.87
C PRO A 86 -12.48 10.53 -11.07
N PRO A 87 -12.10 9.97 -12.23
CA PRO A 87 -12.01 10.79 -13.44
C PRO A 87 -13.37 11.47 -13.65
N ALA A 88 -13.33 12.79 -13.87
CA ALA A 88 -14.50 13.61 -14.16
C ALA A 88 -15.29 13.07 -15.37
#